data_AF-A0A9W4CRZ7-F1
#
_entry.id   AF-A0A9W4CRZ7-F1
#
_cell.length_a   1.000
_cell.length_b   1.000
_cell.length_c   1.000
_cell.angle_alpha   90.00
_cell.angle_beta   90.00
_cell.angle_gamma   90.00
#
_symmetry.space_group_name_H-M   'P 1'
#
loop_
_entity.id
_entity.type
_entity.pdbx_description
1 polymer ?
#
loop_
_entity_poly.entity_id
_entity_poly.type
_entity_poly.pdbx_seq_one_letter_code
_entity_poly.pdbx_strand_id
1 'polypeptide(L)'
;MDCKDMVFKTSLSDNGNYPELCLQASLDNATFRDFRRNEIYNITLEHDSFEQGLEYLEVTQKSGSNVLSKIHEFIKNDQIGNPRVFDYEAIGKIAPTTLRYIKILSDLESEFGTLSR
;
A
#
# COMPACT_ATOMS: atom_id res chain seq x y z
N MET A 1 36.61 22.84 7.35
CA MET A 1 35.21 22.51 7.64
C MET A 1 34.84 21.41 6.66
N ASP A 2 34.87 20.16 7.13
CA ASP A 2 34.70 18.98 6.27
C ASP A 2 33.21 18.87 5.92
N CYS A 3 32.88 19.04 4.65
CA CYS A 3 31.52 18.89 4.13
C CYS A 3 31.28 17.39 3.89
N LYS A 4 31.37 16.58 4.95
CA LYS A 4 31.00 15.17 4.91
C LYS A 4 29.64 15.00 5.55
N ASP A 5 28.69 14.71 4.67
CA ASP A 5 27.50 13.90 4.93
C ASP A 5 26.45 14.51 5.89
N MET A 6 25.96 15.71 5.57
CA MET A 6 24.57 16.02 5.96
C MET A 6 23.64 15.15 5.11
N VAL A 7 23.21 14.02 5.64
CA VAL A 7 22.14 13.20 5.04
C VAL A 7 20.89 14.07 4.97
N PHE A 8 20.55 14.52 3.77
CA PHE A 8 19.38 15.36 3.55
C PHE A 8 18.11 14.50 3.72
N LYS A 9 17.42 14.69 4.84
CA LYS A 9 16.23 13.89 5.19
C LYS A 9 15.00 14.45 4.48
N THR A 10 14.47 13.71 3.51
CA THR A 10 13.27 14.09 2.74
C THR A 10 11.99 13.44 3.26
N SER A 11 12.13 12.32 3.99
CA SER A 11 11.04 11.48 4.46
C SER A 11 11.28 10.96 5.89
N LEU A 12 10.21 10.54 6.58
CA LEU A 12 10.32 9.76 7.81
C LEU A 12 10.98 8.39 7.58
N SER A 13 10.86 7.84 6.36
CA SER A 13 11.50 6.59 5.95
C SER A 13 12.99 6.74 5.63
N ASP A 14 13.54 7.96 5.58
CA ASP A 14 14.97 8.19 5.44
C ASP A 14 15.66 7.99 6.80
N ASN A 15 15.56 6.78 7.33
CA ASN A 15 15.98 6.39 8.67
C ASN A 15 17.07 5.31 8.68
N GLY A 16 17.64 5.00 7.51
CA GLY A 16 18.62 3.92 7.32
C GLY A 16 17.98 2.53 7.24
N ASN A 17 17.07 2.21 8.18
CA ASN A 17 16.44 0.89 8.27
C ASN A 17 15.56 0.55 7.05
N TYR A 18 14.68 1.47 6.63
CA TYR A 18 13.80 1.22 5.49
C TYR A 18 14.57 1.10 4.15
N PRO A 19 15.50 2.02 3.81
CA PRO A 19 16.32 1.88 2.60
C PRO A 19 17.20 0.63 2.59
N GLU A 20 17.77 0.25 3.73
CA GLU A 20 18.57 -0.99 3.84
C GLU A 20 17.69 -2.23 3.62
N LEU A 21 16.49 -2.28 4.22
CA LEU A 21 15.54 -3.37 3.96
C LEU A 21 15.18 -3.44 2.46
N CYS A 22 14.93 -2.30 1.81
CA CYS A 22 14.65 -2.24 0.38
C CYS A 22 15.82 -2.81 -0.45
N LEU A 23 17.06 -2.44 -0.10
CA LEU A 23 18.26 -2.98 -0.76
C LEU A 23 18.34 -4.51 -0.58
N GLN A 24 18.17 -5.01 0.64
CA GLN A 24 18.21 -6.44 0.93
C GLN A 24 17.13 -7.21 0.16
N ALA A 25 15.89 -6.72 0.19
CA ALA A 25 14.78 -7.31 -0.54
C ALA A 25 14.99 -7.28 -2.07
N SER A 26 15.74 -6.31 -2.60
CA SER A 26 16.06 -6.28 -4.03
C SER A 26 17.10 -7.33 -4.46
N LEU A 27 17.91 -7.83 -3.52
CA LEU A 27 19.02 -8.74 -3.77
C LEU A 27 18.72 -10.18 -3.34
N ASP A 28 17.78 -10.39 -2.42
CA ASP A 28 17.41 -11.69 -1.89
C ASP A 28 15.91 -12.00 -2.05
N ASN A 29 15.61 -13.02 -2.85
CA ASN A 29 14.24 -13.46 -3.12
C ASN A 29 13.51 -13.95 -1.86
N ALA A 30 14.22 -14.51 -0.88
CA ALA A 30 13.59 -14.97 0.36
C ALA A 30 13.08 -13.79 1.19
N THR A 31 13.88 -12.73 1.30
CA THR A 31 13.50 -11.45 1.91
C THR A 31 12.37 -10.78 1.13
N PHE A 32 12.46 -10.75 -0.21
CA PHE A 32 11.42 -10.16 -1.06
C PHE A 32 10.06 -10.82 -0.88
N ARG A 33 10.03 -12.15 -0.81
CA ARG A 33 8.79 -12.94 -0.67
C ARG A 33 7.94 -12.50 0.51
N ASP A 34 8.57 -12.12 1.62
CA ASP A 34 7.92 -11.73 2.87
C ASP A 34 8.01 -10.21 3.17
N PHE A 35 8.37 -9.41 2.17
CA PHE A 35 8.70 -7.99 2.32
C PHE A 35 7.56 -7.14 2.92
N ARG A 36 6.32 -7.32 2.46
CA ARG A 36 5.13 -6.61 3.00
C ARG A 36 4.71 -7.13 4.38
N ARG A 37 5.30 -8.21 4.88
CA ARG A 37 5.14 -8.72 6.25
C ARG A 37 6.20 -8.20 7.22
N ASN A 38 7.30 -7.63 6.70
CA ASN A 38 8.40 -7.13 7.51
C ASN A 38 7.98 -5.92 8.36
N GLU A 39 8.34 -5.90 9.62
CA GLU A 39 7.95 -4.84 10.57
C GLU A 39 8.43 -3.44 10.16
N ILE A 40 9.65 -3.31 9.61
CA ILE A 40 10.22 -2.04 9.15
C ILE A 40 9.39 -1.50 7.98
N TYR A 41 8.97 -2.39 7.07
CA TYR A 41 8.09 -2.01 5.96
C TYR A 41 6.68 -1.65 6.45
N ASN A 42 6.13 -2.44 7.38
CA ASN A 42 4.76 -2.26 7.89
C ASN A 42 4.57 -0.90 8.55
N ILE A 43 5.51 -0.46 9.39
CA ILE A 43 5.47 0.86 10.04
C ILE A 43 5.32 1.99 9.00
N THR A 44 5.88 1.80 7.80
CA THR A 44 5.86 2.82 6.75
C THR A 44 4.59 2.73 5.89
N LEU A 45 4.22 1.53 5.44
CA LEU A 45 3.21 1.38 4.37
C LEU A 45 2.11 0.34 4.62
N GLU A 46 2.27 -0.61 5.54
CA GLU A 46 1.34 -1.75 5.78
C GLU A 46 0.77 -1.80 7.20
N HIS A 47 0.52 -0.64 7.80
CA HIS A 47 0.02 -0.54 9.16
C HIS A 47 -1.51 -0.52 9.28
N ASP A 48 -2.22 -0.56 8.15
CA ASP A 48 -3.68 -0.44 8.11
C ASP A 48 -4.37 -1.68 8.74
N SER A 49 -5.33 -1.44 9.63
CA SER A 49 -6.12 -2.49 10.31
C SER A 49 -7.28 -3.01 9.44
N PHE A 50 -7.95 -4.05 9.92
CA PHE A 50 -9.19 -4.54 9.30
C PHE A 50 -10.25 -3.43 9.22
N GLU A 51 -10.46 -2.72 10.33
CA GLU A 51 -11.46 -1.66 10.49
C GLU A 51 -11.18 -0.50 9.53
N GLN A 52 -9.93 -0.08 9.40
CA GLN A 52 -9.55 0.96 8.44
C GLN A 52 -9.83 0.52 7.00
N GLY A 53 -9.55 -0.74 6.66
CA GLY A 53 -9.92 -1.27 5.36
C GLY A 53 -11.43 -1.28 5.12
N LEU A 54 -12.23 -1.56 6.15
CA LEU A 54 -13.70 -1.52 6.05
C LEU A 54 -14.19 -0.08 5.80
N GLU A 55 -13.62 0.90 6.49
CA GLU A 55 -13.91 2.33 6.25
C GLU A 55 -13.58 2.73 4.81
N TYR A 56 -12.43 2.29 4.28
CA TYR A 56 -12.05 2.56 2.88
C TYR A 56 -13.04 1.95 1.89
N LEU A 57 -13.49 0.72 2.14
CA LEU A 57 -14.47 0.04 1.29
C LEU A 57 -15.81 0.78 1.32
N GLU A 58 -16.31 1.14 2.50
CA GLU A 58 -17.58 1.86 2.64
C GLU A 58 -17.57 3.23 1.95
N VAL A 59 -16.48 3.99 2.09
CA VAL A 59 -16.34 5.29 1.42
C VAL A 59 -16.31 5.10 -0.10
N THR A 60 -15.59 4.10 -0.59
CA THR A 60 -15.52 3.79 -2.02
C THR A 60 -16.88 3.38 -2.58
N GLN A 61 -17.68 2.60 -1.84
CA GLN A 61 -19.03 2.22 -2.28
C GLN A 61 -19.98 3.43 -2.38
N LYS A 62 -19.75 4.47 -1.57
CA LYS A 62 -20.59 5.69 -1.52
C LYS A 62 -20.15 6.78 -2.51
N SER A 63 -18.97 6.67 -3.12
CA SER A 63 -18.36 7.73 -3.94
C SER A 63 -18.97 7.89 -5.34
N GLY A 64 -19.81 6.96 -5.78
CA GLY A 64 -20.33 6.93 -7.15
C GLY A 64 -19.32 6.53 -8.22
N SER A 65 -18.03 6.33 -7.87
CA SER A 65 -17.03 5.76 -8.78
C SER A 65 -17.32 4.28 -9.03
N ASN A 66 -17.05 3.82 -10.26
CA ASN A 66 -17.14 2.41 -10.63
C ASN A 66 -15.80 1.65 -10.43
N VAL A 67 -14.87 2.20 -9.66
CA VAL A 67 -13.53 1.60 -9.47
C VAL A 67 -13.60 0.15 -8.96
N LEU A 68 -14.58 -0.16 -8.10
CA LEU A 68 -14.76 -1.50 -7.53
C LEU A 68 -15.09 -2.58 -8.59
N SER A 69 -15.56 -2.20 -9.79
CA SER A 69 -15.73 -3.16 -10.89
C SER A 69 -14.41 -3.82 -11.31
N LYS A 70 -13.26 -3.22 -10.97
CA LYS A 70 -11.91 -3.72 -11.27
C LYS A 70 -11.24 -4.40 -10.07
N ILE A 71 -11.99 -4.73 -9.01
CA ILE A 71 -11.44 -5.29 -7.76
C ILE A 71 -10.50 -6.49 -7.98
N HIS A 72 -10.84 -7.39 -8.91
CA HIS A 72 -10.02 -8.56 -9.22
C HIS A 72 -8.66 -8.21 -9.83
N GLU A 73 -8.51 -7.06 -10.48
CA GLU A 73 -7.22 -6.58 -10.97
C GLU A 73 -6.38 -6.05 -9.81
N PHE A 74 -6.98 -5.34 -8.86
CA PHE A 74 -6.26 -4.77 -7.72
C PHE A 74 -5.76 -5.84 -6.74
N ILE A 75 -6.56 -6.89 -6.50
CA ILE A 75 -6.18 -8.01 -5.61
C ILE A 75 -4.91 -8.72 -6.07
N LYS A 76 -4.54 -8.65 -7.37
CA LYS A 76 -3.28 -9.24 -7.86
C LYS A 76 -2.04 -8.69 -7.15
N ASN A 77 -2.08 -7.43 -6.70
CA ASN A 77 -0.97 -6.85 -5.92
C ASN A 77 -0.72 -7.60 -4.61
N ASP A 78 -1.74 -8.23 -4.04
CA ASP A 78 -1.62 -8.96 -2.78
C ASP A 78 -0.95 -10.33 -2.92
N GLN A 79 -0.62 -10.72 -4.15
CA GLN A 79 0.20 -11.90 -4.45
C GLN A 79 1.71 -11.61 -4.32
N ILE A 80 2.10 -10.34 -4.16
CA ILE A 80 3.51 -9.91 -4.14
C ILE A 80 3.87 -9.50 -2.69
N GLY A 81 4.97 -10.04 -2.17
CA GLY A 81 5.54 -9.63 -0.89
C GLY A 81 4.78 -10.07 0.37
N ASN A 82 3.75 -10.91 0.25
CA ASN A 82 3.02 -11.53 1.37
C ASN A 82 2.39 -10.52 2.37
N PRO A 83 1.51 -9.62 1.93
CA PRO A 83 0.84 -8.68 2.83
C PRO A 83 -0.13 -9.36 3.79
N ARG A 84 -0.54 -8.62 4.82
CA ARG A 84 -1.68 -9.02 5.66
C ARG A 84 -2.96 -8.79 4.87
N VAL A 85 -3.77 -9.83 4.74
CA VAL A 85 -5.07 -9.79 4.08
C VAL A 85 -6.15 -10.17 5.07
N PHE A 86 -7.31 -9.53 4.93
CA PHE A 86 -8.51 -9.86 5.69
C PHE A 86 -9.64 -10.16 4.73
N ASP A 87 -10.65 -10.87 5.22
CA ASP A 87 -11.85 -11.20 4.44
C ASP A 87 -12.90 -10.12 4.67
N TYR A 88 -13.24 -9.39 3.62
CA TYR A 88 -14.28 -8.37 3.63
C TYR A 88 -15.51 -8.90 2.92
N GLU A 89 -16.67 -8.79 3.56
CA GLU A 89 -17.93 -9.25 2.99
C GLU A 89 -18.16 -8.62 1.60
N ALA A 90 -18.72 -9.42 0.68
CA ALA A 90 -18.97 -9.08 -0.73
C ALA A 90 -17.76 -8.93 -1.68
N ILE A 91 -16.54 -8.69 -1.19
CA ILE A 91 -15.34 -8.51 -2.06
C ILE A 91 -14.24 -9.55 -1.84
N GLY A 92 -14.29 -10.31 -0.74
CA GLY A 92 -13.36 -11.38 -0.41
C GLY A 92 -12.07 -10.90 0.24
N LYS A 93 -11.01 -11.69 0.09
CA LYS A 93 -9.72 -11.45 0.74
C LYS A 93 -8.88 -10.40 0.03
N ILE A 94 -8.54 -9.33 0.75
CA ILE A 94 -7.73 -8.22 0.24
C ILE A 94 -6.95 -7.55 1.38
N ALA A 95 -5.79 -6.97 1.07
CA ALA A 95 -5.03 -6.18 2.02
C ALA A 95 -5.73 -4.82 2.29
N PRO A 96 -5.78 -4.34 3.54
CA PRO A 96 -6.35 -3.03 3.84
C PRO A 96 -5.66 -1.89 3.10
N THR A 97 -4.34 -2.00 2.89
CA THR A 97 -3.56 -1.05 2.10
C THR A 97 -3.97 -1.01 0.63
N THR A 98 -4.32 -2.15 0.06
CA THR A 98 -4.88 -2.22 -1.30
C THR A 98 -6.23 -1.51 -1.34
N LEU A 99 -7.10 -1.70 -0.34
CA LEU A 99 -8.35 -0.93 -0.20
C LEU A 99 -8.11 0.58 -0.06
N ARG A 100 -7.07 1.00 0.69
CA ARG A 100 -6.68 2.41 0.81
C ARG A 100 -6.38 3.01 -0.57
N TYR A 101 -5.61 2.31 -1.41
CA TYR A 101 -5.29 2.78 -2.75
C TYR A 101 -6.51 2.79 -3.69
N ILE A 102 -7.41 1.82 -3.57
CA ILE A 102 -8.68 1.80 -4.31
C ILE A 102 -9.53 3.03 -3.93
N LYS A 103 -9.63 3.35 -2.64
CA LYS A 103 -10.33 4.54 -2.16
C LYS A 103 -9.70 5.82 -2.69
N ILE A 104 -8.37 5.92 -2.67
CA ILE A 104 -7.66 7.09 -3.23
C ILE A 104 -7.96 7.22 -4.73
N LEU A 105 -7.93 6.14 -5.50
CA LEU A 105 -8.28 6.17 -6.93
C LEU A 105 -9.73 6.63 -7.13
N SER A 106 -10.66 6.13 -6.30
CA SER A 106 -12.06 6.57 -6.30
C SER A 106 -12.18 8.07 -6.06
N ASP A 107 -11.46 8.62 -5.07
CA ASP A 107 -11.47 10.06 -4.79
C ASP A 107 -10.93 10.84 -5.99
N LEU A 108 -9.81 10.41 -6.57
CA LEU A 108 -9.20 11.06 -7.72
C LEU A 108 -10.15 11.06 -8.93
N GLU A 109 -10.84 9.95 -9.19
CA GLU A 109 -11.83 9.88 -10.27
C GLU A 109 -13.06 10.77 -10.00
N SER A 110 -13.49 10.87 -8.74
CA SER A 110 -14.59 11.75 -8.35
C SER A 110 -14.24 13.23 -8.52
N GLU A 111 -13.03 13.63 -8.11
CA GLU A 111 -12.61 15.03 -8.11
C GLU A 111 -12.07 15.51 -9.47
N PHE A 112 -11.39 14.64 -10.22
CA PHE A 112 -10.67 15.01 -11.43
C PHE A 112 -11.13 14.27 -12.69
N GLY A 113 -12.07 13.33 -12.58
CA GLY A 113 -12.48 12.44 -13.65
C GLY A 113 -11.49 11.28 -13.88
N THR A 114 -11.77 10.45 -14.89
CA THR A 114 -10.94 9.27 -15.18
C THR A 114 -9.49 9.63 -15.53
N LEU A 115 -8.54 8.92 -14.92
CA LEU A 115 -7.10 9.16 -15.08
C LEU A 115 -6.46 8.46 -16.30
N SER A 116 -7.25 7.74 -17.11
CA SER A 116 -6.78 6.97 -18.27
C SER A 116 -6.59 7.83 -19.53
N ARG A 117 -5.95 8.99 -19.39
CA ARG A 117 -5.67 9.88 -20.52
C ARG A 117 -4.56 9.35 -21.41
#